data_AF-A0A9D7H9A1-F1
#
_entry.id   AF-A0A9D7H9A1-F1
#
_cell.length_a   1.000
_cell.length_b   1.000
_cell.length_c   1.000
_cell.angle_alpha   90.00
_cell.angle_beta   90.00
_cell.angle_gamma   90.00
#
_symmetry.space_group_name_H-M   'P 1'
#
loop_
_entity.id
_entity.type
_entity.pdbx_description
1 polymer ?
#
loop_
_entity_poly.entity_id
_entity_poly.type
_entity_poly.pdbx_seq_one_letter_code
_entity_poly.pdbx_strand_id
1 'polypeptide(L)'
;MHRSPKVLLASFGTLSLSLALSYGCSSDDEATAPSDAGNVEATAADRKVTTTPDAAGAVDAAVTCEPQDVSAFEPNWQPPAPMRAGRCSPSQAAAFSECSYGHAGYDQAKCDAFNAAPANADCIACAGGATVATAGSTNVNYGGCVAHLTGDKSTAGCGAKIQAAEQCQRAACEKVCPVAAGNDAQFKAYTKCLDDAWTDVCGSFSSATSCADDFRKGTGPGAACYPNTTDFGVIIRTYVDFFCASPAGDGGTDAASDGPHDATSGG
;
A
#
# COMPACT_ATOMS: atom_id res chain seq x y z
N MET A 1 17.69 -24.28 50.94
CA MET A 1 16.57 -23.53 50.34
C MET A 1 17.04 -22.93 49.03
N HIS A 2 16.83 -23.60 47.90
CA HIS A 2 16.87 -23.04 46.55
C HIS A 2 16.01 -23.98 45.70
N ARG A 3 14.80 -23.56 45.35
CA ARG A 3 13.90 -24.28 44.45
C ARG A 3 13.92 -23.53 43.11
N SER A 4 14.39 -24.20 42.07
CA SER A 4 14.25 -23.74 40.69
C SER A 4 12.76 -23.74 40.28
N PRO A 5 12.26 -22.72 39.56
CA PRO A 5 10.93 -22.80 38.98
C PRO A 5 10.96 -23.67 37.72
N LYS A 6 10.03 -24.62 37.66
CA LYS A 6 9.70 -25.39 36.44
C LYS A 6 8.93 -24.45 35.51
N VAL A 7 9.53 -24.10 34.37
CA VAL A 7 8.84 -23.40 33.29
C VAL A 7 8.02 -24.43 32.51
N LEU A 8 6.70 -24.32 32.62
CA LEU A 8 5.74 -25.04 31.79
C LEU A 8 5.72 -24.37 30.40
N LEU A 9 6.25 -25.06 29.39
CA LEU A 9 6.02 -24.72 27.99
C LEU A 9 4.55 -25.00 27.65
N ALA A 10 3.75 -23.93 27.60
CA ALA A 10 2.46 -23.97 26.93
C ALA A 10 2.72 -23.84 25.42
N SER A 11 2.54 -24.96 24.71
CA SER A 11 2.50 -25.02 23.25
C SER A 11 1.27 -24.27 22.75
N PHE A 12 1.46 -23.00 22.36
CA PHE A 12 0.49 -22.26 21.56
C PHE A 12 0.57 -22.78 20.13
N GLY A 13 -0.52 -23.41 19.67
CA GLY A 13 -0.66 -23.84 18.29
C GLY A 13 -0.54 -22.62 17.37
N THR A 14 0.52 -22.61 16.57
CA THR A 14 0.69 -21.72 15.42
C THR A 14 -0.41 -22.04 14.42
N LEU A 15 -1.50 -21.27 14.45
CA LEU A 15 -2.33 -21.11 13.27
C LEU A 15 -1.55 -20.21 12.31
N SER A 16 -0.65 -20.82 11.55
CA SER A 16 0.05 -20.16 10.45
C SER A 16 -0.98 -19.89 9.35
N LEU A 17 -1.71 -18.79 9.46
CA LEU A 17 -2.45 -18.24 8.33
C LEU A 17 -1.48 -17.41 7.49
N SER A 18 -0.67 -18.12 6.73
CA SER A 18 0.17 -17.55 5.66
C SER A 18 -0.75 -17.04 4.55
N LEU A 19 -1.34 -15.85 4.71
CA LEU A 19 -1.67 -15.05 3.54
C LEU A 19 -0.43 -14.24 3.18
N ALA A 20 0.46 -14.90 2.44
CA ALA A 20 1.37 -14.21 1.55
C ALA A 20 0.52 -13.42 0.56
N LEU A 21 0.35 -12.12 0.81
CA LEU A 21 0.04 -11.17 -0.24
C LEU A 21 1.34 -10.88 -0.97
N SER A 22 1.82 -11.90 -1.68
CA SER A 22 2.60 -11.65 -2.88
C SER A 22 1.69 -10.80 -3.77
N TYR A 23 1.88 -9.49 -3.76
CA TYR A 23 1.34 -8.57 -4.77
C TYR A 23 2.02 -8.94 -6.09
N GLY A 24 1.57 -10.06 -6.66
CA GLY A 24 1.94 -10.50 -7.97
C GLY A 24 1.22 -9.64 -8.97
N CYS A 25 1.96 -8.71 -9.58
CA CYS A 25 1.75 -8.38 -10.98
C CYS A 25 1.99 -9.65 -11.82
N SER A 26 1.08 -10.62 -11.73
CA SER A 26 0.93 -11.71 -12.71
C SER A 26 -0.35 -11.42 -13.47
N SER A 27 -0.27 -10.43 -14.36
CA SER A 27 -1.15 -10.37 -15.51
C SER A 27 -0.67 -11.45 -16.48
N ASP A 28 -0.82 -12.72 -16.11
CA ASP A 28 -0.85 -13.80 -17.10
C ASP A 28 -2.23 -13.73 -17.75
N ASP A 29 -2.44 -12.70 -18.59
CA ASP A 29 -3.43 -12.76 -19.65
C ASP A 29 -2.93 -13.82 -20.64
N GLU A 30 -3.14 -15.10 -20.30
CA GLU A 30 -3.31 -16.14 -21.30
C GLU A 30 -4.51 -15.69 -22.12
N ALA A 31 -4.24 -14.97 -23.21
CA ALA A 31 -5.23 -14.60 -24.19
C ALA A 31 -5.87 -15.88 -24.73
N THR A 32 -7.00 -16.28 -24.15
CA THR A 32 -7.95 -17.15 -24.83
C THR A 32 -8.35 -16.41 -26.08
N ALA A 33 -7.77 -16.83 -27.21
CA ALA A 33 -8.14 -16.35 -28.52
C ALA A 33 -9.67 -16.42 -28.65
N PRO A 34 -10.37 -15.33 -29.00
CA PRO A 34 -11.76 -15.44 -29.39
C PRO A 34 -11.80 -16.33 -30.64
N SER A 35 -12.42 -17.51 -30.50
CA SER A 35 -12.81 -18.36 -31.62
C SER A 35 -13.95 -17.66 -32.37
N ASP A 36 -13.63 -16.63 -33.16
CA ASP A 36 -14.56 -16.10 -34.15
C ASP A 36 -14.28 -16.75 -35.51
N ALA A 37 -15.22 -17.60 -35.91
CA ALA A 37 -15.24 -18.29 -37.19
C ALA A 37 -15.68 -17.32 -38.29
N GLY A 38 -14.78 -16.39 -38.65
CA GLY A 38 -14.95 -15.48 -39.78
C GLY A 38 -14.10 -15.92 -40.98
N ASN A 39 -14.70 -16.66 -41.91
CA ASN A 39 -14.08 -17.07 -43.17
C ASN A 39 -13.86 -15.83 -44.06
N VAL A 40 -12.61 -15.35 -44.14
CA VAL A 40 -12.19 -14.36 -45.15
C VAL A 40 -11.15 -15.00 -46.06
N GLU A 41 -11.56 -15.29 -47.30
CA GLU A 41 -10.69 -15.62 -48.42
C GLU A 41 -9.73 -14.44 -48.68
N ALA A 42 -8.52 -14.52 -48.11
CA ALA A 42 -7.42 -13.65 -48.46
C ALA A 42 -6.59 -14.32 -49.56
N THR A 43 -6.56 -13.67 -50.72
CA THR A 43 -5.78 -14.03 -51.89
C THR A 43 -4.30 -14.16 -51.58
N ALA A 44 -3.71 -15.25 -52.06
CA ALA A 44 -2.30 -15.58 -51.93
C ALA A 44 -1.42 -14.54 -52.63
N ALA A 45 -0.80 -13.66 -51.85
CA ALA A 45 0.36 -12.89 -52.25
C ALA A 45 1.42 -12.97 -51.15
N ASP A 46 2.27 -13.99 -51.28
CA ASP A 46 3.70 -14.00 -50.96
C ASP A 46 4.18 -13.04 -49.86
N ARG A 47 3.81 -13.31 -48.61
CA ARG A 47 4.51 -12.76 -47.45
C ARG A 47 5.45 -13.84 -46.91
N LYS A 48 6.67 -13.90 -47.48
CA LYS A 48 7.78 -14.70 -46.98
C LYS A 48 8.12 -14.18 -45.57
N VAL A 49 7.50 -14.76 -44.55
CA VAL A 49 7.87 -14.54 -43.15
C VAL A 49 9.22 -15.21 -42.96
N THR A 50 10.27 -14.41 -43.09
CA THR A 50 11.62 -14.80 -42.67
C THR A 50 11.59 -14.87 -41.15
N THR A 51 11.24 -16.03 -40.61
CA THR A 51 11.46 -16.36 -39.21
C THR A 51 12.97 -16.48 -39.02
N THR A 52 13.64 -15.36 -38.79
CA THR A 52 14.97 -15.39 -38.21
C THR A 52 14.80 -16.06 -36.85
N PRO A 53 15.44 -17.21 -36.58
CA PRO A 53 15.37 -17.80 -35.25
C PRO A 53 15.93 -16.75 -34.29
N ASP A 54 15.08 -16.24 -33.40
CA ASP A 54 15.50 -15.39 -32.31
C ASP A 54 16.66 -16.11 -31.63
N ALA A 55 17.84 -15.49 -31.73
CA ALA A 55 19.03 -15.99 -31.05
C ALA A 55 18.61 -16.22 -29.60
N ALA A 56 18.77 -17.46 -29.12
CA ALA A 56 18.43 -17.85 -27.76
C ALA A 56 19.03 -16.81 -26.81
N GLY A 57 18.19 -15.84 -26.41
CA GLY A 57 18.59 -14.75 -25.56
C GLY A 57 19.14 -15.37 -24.29
N ALA A 58 20.23 -14.81 -23.76
CA ALA A 58 20.74 -15.21 -22.47
C ALA A 58 19.53 -15.25 -21.51
N VAL A 59 19.19 -16.45 -21.03
CA VAL A 59 18.19 -16.62 -19.99
C VAL A 59 18.70 -15.78 -18.82
N ASP A 60 18.05 -14.64 -18.59
CA ASP A 60 18.39 -13.76 -17.48
C ASP A 60 18.39 -14.61 -16.22
N ALA A 61 19.56 -14.78 -15.62
CA ALA A 61 19.70 -15.55 -14.40
C ALA A 61 18.71 -14.98 -13.39
N ALA A 62 17.84 -15.82 -12.85
CA ALA A 62 16.81 -15.38 -11.93
C ALA A 62 17.45 -14.55 -10.80
N VAL A 63 17.06 -13.28 -10.70
CA VAL A 63 17.52 -12.39 -9.63
C VAL A 63 17.06 -12.99 -8.32
N THR A 64 17.99 -13.57 -7.56
CA THR A 64 17.70 -14.22 -6.29
C THR A 64 18.05 -13.26 -5.18
N CYS A 65 17.13 -13.12 -4.23
CA CYS A 65 17.08 -12.06 -3.26
C CYS A 65 16.71 -12.66 -1.92
N GLU A 66 17.66 -12.74 -0.99
CA GLU A 66 17.46 -13.35 0.33
C GLU A 66 17.52 -12.29 1.45
N PRO A 67 16.61 -12.36 2.44
CA PRO A 67 16.64 -11.45 3.59
C PRO A 67 18.01 -11.44 4.29
N GLN A 68 18.51 -10.26 4.62
CA GLN A 68 19.72 -10.10 5.41
C GLN A 68 19.43 -10.13 6.91
N ASP A 69 20.47 -10.38 7.72
CA ASP A 69 20.39 -10.25 9.17
C ASP A 69 20.00 -8.82 9.59
N VAL A 70 19.05 -8.74 10.50
CA VAL A 70 18.49 -7.50 11.06
C VAL A 70 18.72 -7.43 12.58
N SER A 71 19.69 -8.16 13.12
CA SER A 71 19.98 -8.18 14.56
C SER A 71 20.26 -6.78 15.17
N ALA A 72 20.75 -5.84 14.36
CA ALA A 72 21.00 -4.45 14.75
C ALA A 72 19.88 -3.46 14.33
N PHE A 73 18.76 -3.97 13.80
CA PHE A 73 17.64 -3.13 13.39
C PHE A 73 16.87 -2.62 14.61
N GLU A 74 16.67 -1.31 14.68
CA GLU A 74 15.82 -0.66 15.65
C GLU A 74 14.68 0.08 14.93
N PRO A 75 13.41 -0.23 15.22
CA PRO A 75 12.30 0.44 14.60
C PRO A 75 12.21 1.90 15.06
N ASN A 76 11.90 2.78 14.12
CA ASN A 76 11.70 4.21 14.37
C ASN A 76 10.23 4.56 14.12
N TRP A 77 9.42 4.59 15.19
CA TRP A 77 8.03 5.01 15.11
C TRP A 77 7.91 6.53 15.15
N GLN A 78 7.16 7.08 14.19
CA GLN A 78 6.66 8.43 14.27
C GLN A 78 5.13 8.40 14.30
N PRO A 79 4.48 9.01 15.30
CA PRO A 79 3.03 9.12 15.31
C PRO A 79 2.52 9.73 14.00
N PRO A 80 1.45 9.18 13.41
CA PRO A 80 0.93 9.68 12.15
C PRO A 80 0.41 11.10 12.30
N ALA A 81 0.53 11.89 11.22
CA ALA A 81 -0.08 13.21 11.11
C ALA A 81 -1.60 13.14 11.37
N PRO A 82 -2.23 14.22 11.85
CA PRO A 82 -3.69 14.27 12.06
C PRO A 82 -4.48 13.82 10.81
N MET A 83 -5.59 13.11 11.04
CA MET A 83 -6.53 12.78 9.95
C MET A 83 -7.20 14.03 9.40
N ARG A 84 -7.61 13.94 8.13
CA ARG A 84 -8.42 14.94 7.45
C ARG A 84 -7.90 16.36 7.66
N ALA A 85 -6.61 16.57 7.42
CA ALA A 85 -5.94 17.83 7.70
C ALA A 85 -6.39 19.00 6.81
N GLY A 86 -7.29 18.77 5.84
CA GLY A 86 -7.77 19.81 4.93
C GLY A 86 -6.68 20.42 4.06
N ARG A 87 -5.64 19.64 3.75
CA ARG A 87 -4.47 20.07 2.96
C ARG A 87 -4.58 19.74 1.49
N CYS A 88 -5.43 18.78 1.13
CA CYS A 88 -5.71 18.42 -0.24
C CYS A 88 -7.17 18.72 -0.58
N SER A 89 -7.39 19.43 -1.68
CA SER A 89 -8.69 19.41 -2.34
C SER A 89 -8.94 18.03 -2.97
N PRO A 90 -10.20 17.68 -3.31
CA PRO A 90 -10.48 16.43 -4.02
C PRO A 90 -9.72 16.27 -5.34
N SER A 91 -9.50 17.37 -6.07
CA SER A 91 -8.72 17.34 -7.32
C SER A 91 -7.23 17.16 -7.08
N GLN A 92 -6.68 17.72 -6.01
CA GLN A 92 -5.27 17.50 -5.63
C GLN A 92 -5.02 16.08 -5.17
N ALA A 93 -5.94 15.50 -4.38
CA ALA A 93 -5.83 14.11 -3.94
C ALA A 93 -5.89 13.13 -5.14
N ALA A 94 -6.80 13.37 -6.09
CA ALA A 94 -6.87 12.59 -7.32
C ALA A 94 -5.58 12.72 -8.16
N ALA A 95 -5.10 13.94 -8.41
CA ALA A 95 -3.86 14.16 -9.16
C ALA A 95 -2.63 13.54 -8.48
N PHE A 96 -2.54 13.57 -7.14
CA PHE A 96 -1.48 12.89 -6.41
C PHE A 96 -1.53 11.36 -6.63
N SER A 97 -2.72 10.76 -6.57
CA SER A 97 -2.88 9.32 -6.81
C SER A 97 -2.52 8.91 -8.24
N GLU A 98 -2.84 9.75 -9.23
CA GLU A 98 -2.45 9.53 -10.63
C GLU A 98 -0.92 9.57 -10.82
N CYS A 99 -0.22 10.26 -9.93
CA CYS A 99 1.24 10.37 -9.91
C CYS A 99 1.96 9.32 -9.09
N SER A 100 1.23 8.35 -8.56
CA SER A 100 1.81 7.23 -7.86
C SER A 100 2.33 6.20 -8.85
N TYR A 101 3.58 5.79 -8.69
CA TYR A 101 4.20 4.77 -9.55
C TYR A 101 3.38 3.47 -9.51
N GLY A 102 3.11 2.88 -10.67
CA GLY A 102 2.24 1.70 -10.81
C GLY A 102 0.76 2.02 -11.07
N HIS A 103 0.34 3.29 -11.05
CA HIS A 103 -0.98 3.67 -11.54
C HIS A 103 -1.07 3.51 -13.08
N ALA A 104 -2.14 2.90 -13.58
CA ALA A 104 -2.32 2.61 -15.01
C ALA A 104 -2.33 3.87 -15.90
N GLY A 105 -2.65 5.03 -15.33
CA GLY A 105 -2.65 6.33 -16.00
C GLY A 105 -1.43 7.21 -15.70
N TYR A 106 -0.32 6.63 -15.20
CA TYR A 106 0.87 7.40 -14.83
C TYR A 106 1.43 8.20 -16.03
N ASP A 107 1.67 9.49 -15.81
CA ASP A 107 2.23 10.42 -16.80
C ASP A 107 3.27 11.31 -16.12
N GLN A 108 4.55 11.05 -16.40
CA GLN A 108 5.68 11.75 -15.78
C GLN A 108 5.57 13.27 -15.94
N ALA A 109 5.20 13.77 -17.11
CA ALA A 109 5.16 15.20 -17.38
C ALA A 109 4.06 15.90 -16.57
N LYS A 110 2.88 15.27 -16.45
CA LYS A 110 1.81 15.77 -15.57
C LYS A 110 2.25 15.75 -14.11
N CYS A 111 2.99 14.74 -13.68
CA CYS A 111 3.44 14.61 -12.31
C CYS A 111 4.53 15.59 -11.94
N ASP A 112 5.47 15.85 -12.84
CA ASP A 112 6.46 16.90 -12.67
C ASP A 112 5.77 18.27 -12.56
N ALA A 113 4.77 18.53 -13.40
CA ALA A 113 3.97 19.76 -13.33
C ALA A 113 3.18 19.87 -12.02
N PHE A 114 2.54 18.78 -11.56
CA PHE A 114 1.82 18.73 -10.28
C PHE A 114 2.76 19.01 -9.11
N ASN A 115 3.95 18.38 -9.09
CA ASN A 115 4.95 18.52 -8.04
C ASN A 115 5.62 19.90 -8.02
N ALA A 116 5.80 20.51 -9.18
CA ALA A 116 6.42 21.83 -9.29
C ALA A 116 5.46 22.99 -8.95
N ALA A 117 4.14 22.76 -9.00
CA ALA A 117 3.16 23.79 -8.75
C ALA A 117 3.07 24.17 -7.25
N PRO A 118 3.36 25.41 -6.85
CA PRO A 118 3.35 25.81 -5.43
C PRO A 118 2.00 25.63 -4.73
N ALA A 119 0.90 25.70 -5.48
CA ALA A 119 -0.45 25.48 -4.96
C ALA A 119 -0.67 24.05 -4.43
N ASN A 120 0.17 23.08 -4.84
CA ASN A 120 0.08 21.68 -4.43
C ASN A 120 1.03 21.33 -3.28
N ALA A 121 1.91 22.25 -2.87
CA ALA A 121 2.97 21.98 -1.88
C ALA A 121 2.42 21.46 -0.55
N ASP A 122 1.35 22.08 -0.03
CA ASP A 122 0.70 21.65 1.21
C ASP A 122 0.07 20.26 1.09
N CYS A 123 -0.55 19.96 -0.05
CA CYS A 123 -1.14 18.65 -0.31
C CYS A 123 -0.06 17.57 -0.42
N ILE A 124 1.02 17.83 -1.18
CA ILE A 124 2.16 16.91 -1.35
C ILE A 124 2.82 16.63 -0.01
N ALA A 125 3.06 17.66 0.81
CA ALA A 125 3.63 17.50 2.14
C ALA A 125 2.73 16.64 3.04
N CYS A 126 1.41 16.84 2.99
CA CYS A 126 0.48 16.01 3.73
C CYS A 126 0.46 14.55 3.22
N ALA A 127 0.41 14.36 1.90
CA ALA A 127 0.39 13.04 1.27
C ALA A 127 1.68 12.25 1.56
N GLY A 128 2.80 12.94 1.79
CA GLY A 128 4.03 12.34 2.32
C GLY A 128 3.88 11.70 3.71
N GLY A 129 2.91 12.14 4.52
CA GLY A 129 2.54 11.47 5.78
C GLY A 129 1.52 10.34 5.62
N ALA A 130 0.76 10.34 4.52
CA ALA A 130 -0.16 9.27 4.14
C ALA A 130 0.55 8.06 3.53
N THR A 131 1.82 8.24 3.15
CA THR A 131 2.65 7.25 2.48
C THR A 131 3.98 7.04 3.21
N VAL A 132 4.69 5.98 2.87
CA VAL A 132 6.00 5.60 3.42
C VAL A 132 6.89 5.22 2.26
N ALA A 133 7.99 5.95 2.06
CA ALA A 133 8.98 5.62 1.03
C ALA A 133 9.62 4.25 1.33
N THR A 134 9.78 3.42 0.29
CA THR A 134 10.29 2.04 0.38
C THR A 134 11.05 1.68 -0.91
N ALA A 135 12.38 1.57 -0.86
CA ALA A 135 13.21 1.06 -1.96
C ALA A 135 12.98 1.72 -3.34
N GLY A 136 12.73 3.02 -3.39
CA GLY A 136 12.39 3.73 -4.65
C GLY A 136 10.92 3.60 -5.07
N SER A 137 10.11 2.93 -4.26
CA SER A 137 8.65 2.93 -4.32
C SER A 137 8.05 3.73 -3.15
N THR A 138 6.74 3.94 -3.22
CA THR A 138 5.93 4.57 -2.19
C THR A 138 4.92 3.54 -1.72
N ASN A 139 4.87 3.25 -0.43
CA ASN A 139 3.82 2.42 0.17
C ASN A 139 2.82 3.31 0.93
N VAL A 140 1.65 2.78 1.25
CA VAL A 140 0.70 3.49 2.12
C VAL A 140 1.10 3.37 3.60
N ASN A 141 0.80 4.38 4.41
CA ASN A 141 1.09 4.39 5.84
C ASN A 141 0.07 3.56 6.65
N TYR A 142 0.06 2.24 6.44
CA TYR A 142 -0.90 1.32 7.06
C TYR A 142 -0.86 1.38 8.58
N GLY A 143 0.34 1.37 9.17
CA GLY A 143 0.53 1.55 10.62
C GLY A 143 -0.08 2.86 11.13
N GLY A 144 0.09 3.96 10.39
CA GLY A 144 -0.53 5.25 10.70
C GLY A 144 -2.06 5.21 10.66
N CYS A 145 -2.64 4.54 9.66
CA CYS A 145 -4.09 4.41 9.55
C CYS A 145 -4.67 3.62 10.73
N VAL A 146 -4.07 2.48 11.08
CA VAL A 146 -4.48 1.66 12.23
C VAL A 146 -4.35 2.43 13.54
N ALA A 147 -3.26 3.19 13.73
CA ALA A 147 -3.08 4.03 14.92
C ALA A 147 -4.19 5.08 15.10
N HIS A 148 -4.71 5.66 14.02
CA HIS A 148 -5.85 6.57 14.11
C HIS A 148 -7.16 5.85 14.41
N LEU A 149 -7.44 4.74 13.73
CA LEU A 149 -8.70 4.01 13.94
C LEU A 149 -8.80 3.37 15.32
N THR A 150 -7.67 2.94 15.88
CA THR A 150 -7.60 2.40 17.25
C THR A 150 -7.52 3.49 18.33
N GLY A 151 -7.19 4.73 17.94
CA GLY A 151 -6.92 5.82 18.88
C GLY A 151 -5.59 5.70 19.63
N ASP A 152 -4.77 4.70 19.32
CA ASP A 152 -3.47 4.47 19.98
C ASP A 152 -2.30 4.80 19.03
N LYS A 153 -1.72 5.99 19.23
CA LYS A 153 -0.56 6.50 18.49
C LYS A 153 0.75 6.33 19.25
N SER A 154 0.75 5.59 20.35
CA SER A 154 1.95 5.35 21.15
C SER A 154 2.94 4.44 20.42
N THR A 155 4.19 4.42 20.88
CA THR A 155 5.24 3.51 20.38
C THR A 155 4.94 2.04 20.65
N ALA A 156 3.99 1.74 21.56
CA ALA A 156 3.57 0.37 21.88
C ALA A 156 2.27 -0.04 21.18
N GLY A 157 1.60 0.92 20.52
CA GLY A 157 0.32 0.71 19.86
C GLY A 157 0.40 -0.20 18.65
N CYS A 158 -0.76 -0.63 18.16
CA CYS A 158 -0.83 -1.57 17.03
C CYS A 158 -0.17 -0.99 15.76
N GLY A 159 -0.43 0.28 15.47
CA GLY A 159 0.18 0.96 14.33
C GLY A 159 1.71 0.98 14.38
N ALA A 160 2.29 1.17 15.57
CA ALA A 160 3.74 1.16 15.76
C ALA A 160 4.36 -0.22 15.52
N LYS A 161 3.69 -1.29 15.97
CA LYS A 161 4.13 -2.67 15.74
C LYS A 161 4.07 -3.05 14.27
N ILE A 162 3.03 -2.63 13.55
CA ILE A 162 2.91 -2.80 12.11
C ILE A 162 4.06 -2.09 11.40
N GLN A 163 4.28 -0.81 11.69
CA GLN A 163 5.36 -0.05 11.05
C GLN A 163 6.75 -0.64 11.36
N ALA A 164 6.96 -1.14 12.58
CA ALA A 164 8.20 -1.82 12.95
C ALA A 164 8.44 -3.08 12.11
N ALA A 165 7.41 -3.90 11.87
CA ALA A 165 7.51 -5.08 11.02
C ALA A 165 7.84 -4.71 9.57
N GLU A 166 7.16 -3.70 9.00
CA GLU A 166 7.44 -3.21 7.65
C GLU A 166 8.86 -2.63 7.53
N GLN A 167 9.30 -1.85 8.51
CA GLN A 167 10.67 -1.30 8.54
C GLN A 167 11.72 -2.41 8.63
N CYS A 168 11.45 -3.48 9.39
CA CYS A 168 12.33 -4.64 9.48
C CYS A 168 12.49 -5.34 8.12
N GLN A 169 11.38 -5.63 7.42
CA GLN A 169 11.44 -6.27 6.10
C GLN A 169 12.28 -5.44 5.11
N ARG A 170 12.09 -4.12 5.12
CA ARG A 170 12.87 -3.20 4.30
C ARG A 170 14.35 -3.23 4.67
N ALA A 171 14.67 -3.18 5.95
CA ALA A 171 16.06 -3.27 6.41
C ALA A 171 16.72 -4.58 5.97
N ALA A 172 15.97 -5.68 5.93
CA ALA A 172 16.46 -6.98 5.47
C ALA A 172 16.68 -7.04 3.94
N CYS A 173 15.88 -6.33 3.15
CA CYS A 173 15.82 -6.55 1.69
C CYS A 173 16.35 -5.40 0.83
N GLU A 174 16.16 -4.13 1.22
CA GLU A 174 16.42 -2.98 0.34
C GLU A 174 17.85 -2.90 -0.17
N LYS A 175 18.83 -3.26 0.67
CA LYS A 175 20.26 -3.17 0.31
C LYS A 175 20.72 -4.28 -0.64
N VAL A 176 20.08 -5.44 -0.59
CA VAL A 176 20.46 -6.64 -1.38
C VAL A 176 19.60 -6.85 -2.61
N CYS A 177 18.48 -6.14 -2.69
CA CYS A 177 17.50 -6.25 -3.76
C CYS A 177 17.21 -4.87 -4.38
N PRO A 178 18.19 -4.24 -5.04
CA PRO A 178 17.94 -2.98 -5.73
C PRO A 178 16.95 -3.21 -6.88
N VAL A 179 15.91 -2.38 -6.93
CA VAL A 179 14.92 -2.36 -8.01
C VAL A 179 15.23 -1.21 -8.94
N ALA A 180 15.68 -1.51 -10.15
CA ALA A 180 15.81 -0.51 -11.20
C ALA A 180 14.43 -0.10 -11.71
N ALA A 181 14.29 1.18 -12.11
CA ALA A 181 13.05 1.68 -12.68
C ALA A 181 12.63 0.86 -13.91
N GLY A 182 11.36 0.41 -13.93
CA GLY A 182 10.81 -0.41 -15.01
C GLY A 182 11.30 -1.86 -15.06
N ASN A 183 11.94 -2.37 -14.00
CA ASN A 183 12.38 -3.76 -13.94
C ASN A 183 11.46 -4.61 -13.05
N ASP A 184 10.45 -5.21 -13.68
CA ASP A 184 9.46 -6.05 -13.00
C ASP A 184 10.05 -7.29 -12.34
N ALA A 185 11.10 -7.89 -12.93
CA ALA A 185 11.75 -9.08 -12.38
C ALA A 185 12.45 -8.77 -11.05
N GLN A 186 13.16 -7.64 -10.98
CA GLN A 186 13.78 -7.17 -9.73
C GLN A 186 12.72 -6.79 -8.69
N PHE A 187 11.62 -6.16 -9.10
CA PHE A 187 10.52 -5.85 -8.19
C PHE A 187 9.86 -7.10 -7.62
N LYS A 188 9.63 -8.14 -8.43
CA LYS A 188 9.15 -9.46 -7.99
C LYS A 188 10.13 -10.11 -7.01
N ALA A 189 11.43 -10.08 -7.30
CA ALA A 189 12.46 -10.60 -6.40
C ALA A 189 12.51 -9.85 -5.06
N TYR A 190 12.39 -8.52 -5.08
CA TYR A 190 12.30 -7.70 -3.87
C TYR A 190 11.05 -8.01 -3.05
N THR A 191 9.88 -8.11 -3.69
CA THR A 191 8.61 -8.46 -3.02
C THR A 191 8.71 -9.83 -2.36
N LYS A 192 9.30 -10.81 -3.05
CA LYS A 192 9.57 -12.13 -2.46
C LYS A 192 10.50 -12.05 -1.24
N CYS A 193 11.55 -11.24 -1.30
CA CYS A 193 12.42 -11.04 -0.13
C CYS A 193 11.63 -10.47 1.06
N LEU A 194 10.74 -9.51 0.84
CA LEU A 194 9.90 -8.95 1.92
C LEU A 194 9.03 -10.04 2.56
N ASP A 195 8.42 -10.90 1.76
CA ASP A 195 7.59 -12.03 2.24
C ASP A 195 8.43 -13.03 3.05
N ASP A 196 9.60 -13.40 2.56
CA ASP A 196 10.51 -14.32 3.26
C ASP A 196 10.97 -13.68 4.59
N ALA A 197 11.38 -12.40 4.56
CA ALA A 197 11.82 -11.65 5.74
C ALA A 197 10.73 -11.58 6.83
N TRP A 198 9.45 -11.44 6.43
CA TRP A 198 8.32 -11.38 7.36
C TRP A 198 8.22 -12.62 8.26
N THR A 199 8.51 -13.79 7.69
CA THR A 199 8.38 -15.08 8.36
C THR A 199 9.68 -15.58 8.99
N ASP A 200 10.82 -15.05 8.56
CA ASP A 200 12.15 -15.42 9.03
C ASP A 200 12.73 -14.34 9.96
N VAL A 201 13.64 -13.51 9.46
CA VAL A 201 14.44 -12.56 10.25
C VAL A 201 13.60 -11.49 10.99
N CYS A 202 12.39 -11.18 10.51
CA CYS A 202 11.47 -10.23 11.13
C CYS A 202 10.32 -10.87 11.92
N GLY A 203 10.36 -12.19 12.17
CA GLY A 203 9.28 -12.94 12.84
C GLY A 203 8.85 -12.38 14.21
N SER A 204 9.81 -11.82 14.97
CA SER A 204 9.52 -11.19 16.27
C SER A 204 8.66 -9.93 16.16
N PHE A 205 8.80 -9.17 15.07
CA PHE A 205 7.99 -7.98 14.81
C PHE A 205 6.64 -8.36 14.18
N SER A 206 6.62 -9.31 13.24
CA SER A 206 5.39 -9.72 12.55
C SER A 206 4.38 -10.38 13.48
N SER A 207 4.83 -11.21 14.43
CA SER A 207 3.97 -11.81 15.46
C SER A 207 3.30 -10.79 16.39
N ALA A 208 3.93 -9.62 16.59
CA ALA A 208 3.36 -8.50 17.32
C ALA A 208 2.24 -7.77 16.56
N THR A 209 2.05 -8.06 15.27
CA THR A 209 1.01 -7.42 14.43
C THR A 209 -0.36 -8.11 14.48
N SER A 210 -0.54 -9.13 15.32
CA SER A 210 -1.84 -9.81 15.49
C SER A 210 -2.99 -8.87 15.92
N CYS A 211 -2.66 -7.73 16.52
CA CYS A 211 -3.62 -6.66 16.78
C CYS A 211 -4.28 -6.07 15.51
N ALA A 212 -3.70 -6.32 14.33
CA ALA A 212 -4.17 -5.85 13.04
C ALA A 212 -5.05 -6.86 12.31
N ASP A 213 -5.22 -8.07 12.84
CA ASP A 213 -5.88 -9.17 12.10
C ASP A 213 -7.34 -8.85 11.74
N ASP A 214 -8.05 -8.11 12.60
CA ASP A 214 -9.39 -7.63 12.30
C ASP A 214 -9.41 -6.53 11.23
N PHE A 215 -8.34 -5.73 11.13
CA PHE A 215 -8.20 -4.73 10.08
C PHE A 215 -7.92 -5.38 8.71
N ARG A 216 -7.11 -6.45 8.70
CA ARG A 216 -6.76 -7.21 7.49
C ARG A 216 -7.93 -7.95 6.86
N LYS A 217 -8.98 -8.26 7.63
CA LYS A 217 -10.21 -8.85 7.08
C LYS A 217 -10.94 -7.91 6.10
N GLY A 218 -10.57 -6.62 6.05
CA GLY A 218 -11.22 -5.63 5.18
C GLY A 218 -12.67 -5.35 5.56
N THR A 219 -13.06 -5.69 6.80
CA THR A 219 -14.42 -5.50 7.32
C THR A 219 -14.45 -4.44 8.42
N GLY A 220 -15.60 -3.78 8.58
CA GLY A 220 -15.80 -2.79 9.64
C GLY A 220 -14.87 -1.57 9.51
N PRO A 221 -14.41 -0.97 10.62
CA PRO A 221 -13.50 0.18 10.58
C PRO A 221 -12.23 -0.09 9.78
N GLY A 222 -11.74 -1.34 9.78
CA GLY A 222 -10.51 -1.71 9.11
C GLY A 222 -10.53 -1.64 7.58
N ALA A 223 -11.72 -1.68 6.98
CA ALA A 223 -11.90 -1.48 5.54
C ALA A 223 -11.33 -0.14 5.05
N ALA A 224 -11.24 0.88 5.93
CA ALA A 224 -10.64 2.16 5.59
C ALA A 224 -9.11 2.09 5.45
N CYS A 225 -8.44 1.23 6.23
CA CYS A 225 -6.99 1.03 6.12
C CYS A 225 -6.62 -0.07 5.12
N TYR A 226 -7.55 -0.98 4.87
CA TYR A 226 -7.36 -2.11 3.97
C TYR A 226 -8.49 -2.17 2.95
N PRO A 227 -8.50 -1.24 1.97
CA PRO A 227 -9.53 -1.22 0.94
C PRO A 227 -9.48 -2.51 0.12
N ASN A 228 -10.64 -3.10 -0.15
CA ASN A 228 -10.76 -4.33 -0.94
C ASN A 228 -10.62 -4.04 -2.45
N THR A 229 -9.43 -3.62 -2.85
CA THR A 229 -9.07 -3.32 -4.25
C THR A 229 -7.59 -3.63 -4.46
N THR A 230 -7.24 -4.01 -5.69
CA THR A 230 -5.85 -4.19 -6.12
C THR A 230 -5.33 -2.98 -6.90
N ASP A 231 -6.19 -1.99 -7.18
CA ASP A 231 -5.80 -0.77 -7.86
C ASP A 231 -4.99 0.13 -6.90
N PHE A 232 -3.69 0.22 -7.15
CA PHE A 232 -2.78 0.98 -6.31
C PHE A 232 -3.11 2.48 -6.27
N GLY A 233 -3.62 3.06 -7.37
CA GLY A 233 -4.07 4.45 -7.37
C GLY A 233 -5.27 4.66 -6.46
N VAL A 234 -6.22 3.72 -6.45
CA VAL A 234 -7.36 3.75 -5.51
C VAL A 234 -6.88 3.61 -4.06
N ILE A 235 -5.91 2.74 -3.80
CA ILE A 235 -5.32 2.57 -2.46
C ILE A 235 -4.67 3.88 -1.99
N ILE A 236 -3.78 4.47 -2.81
CA ILE A 236 -3.12 5.73 -2.46
C ILE A 236 -4.13 6.84 -2.26
N ARG A 237 -5.10 6.99 -3.17
CA ARG A 237 -6.15 7.99 -3.04
C ARG A 237 -6.92 7.84 -1.73
N THR A 238 -7.28 6.61 -1.35
CA THR A 238 -7.97 6.34 -0.08
C THR A 238 -7.18 6.86 1.11
N TYR A 239 -5.86 6.67 1.11
CA TYR A 239 -4.97 7.18 2.16
C TYR A 239 -4.83 8.69 2.13
N VAL A 240 -4.63 9.30 0.96
CA VAL A 240 -4.58 10.76 0.83
C VAL A 240 -5.90 11.38 1.29
N ASP A 241 -7.04 10.80 0.94
CA ASP A 241 -8.35 11.27 1.41
C ASP A 241 -8.50 11.09 2.94
N PHE A 242 -8.02 9.98 3.49
CA PHE A 242 -8.06 9.71 4.93
C PHE A 242 -7.23 10.71 5.75
N PHE A 243 -6.01 11.03 5.31
CA PHE A 243 -5.09 11.90 6.02
C PHE A 243 -5.23 13.38 5.66
N CYS A 244 -5.54 13.70 4.41
CA CYS A 244 -5.30 15.04 3.86
C CYS A 244 -6.53 15.73 3.32
N ALA A 245 -7.61 15.02 2.98
CA ALA A 245 -8.84 15.68 2.56
C ALA A 245 -9.40 16.56 3.68
N SER A 246 -10.18 17.56 3.31
CA SER A 246 -11.02 18.25 4.28
C SER A 246 -11.98 17.24 4.95
N PRO A 247 -12.37 17.45 6.20
CA PRO A 247 -13.60 16.84 6.71
C PRO A 247 -14.67 17.05 5.66
N ALA A 248 -15.43 16.00 5.33
CA ALA A 248 -16.65 16.20 4.57
C ALA A 248 -17.41 17.28 5.36
N GLY A 249 -17.54 18.48 4.79
CA GLY A 249 -18.38 19.50 5.40
C GLY A 249 -19.69 18.80 5.71
N ASP A 250 -20.24 19.04 6.89
CA ASP A 250 -21.52 18.50 7.38
C ASP A 250 -22.73 18.76 6.46
N GLY A 251 -22.48 19.19 5.22
CA GLY A 251 -23.46 19.51 4.22
C GLY A 251 -24.18 20.81 4.53
N GLY A 252 -23.77 21.58 5.55
CA GLY A 252 -24.44 22.81 5.92
C GLY A 252 -25.96 22.66 5.93
N THR A 253 -26.49 21.67 6.66
CA THR A 253 -27.94 21.61 6.90
C THR A 253 -28.41 22.62 7.94
N ASP A 254 -27.52 23.50 8.42
CA ASP A 254 -27.85 24.71 9.18
C ASP A 254 -28.49 25.79 8.28
N ALA A 255 -29.35 25.38 7.35
CA ALA A 255 -30.32 26.28 6.79
C ALA A 255 -31.23 26.69 7.94
N ALA A 256 -30.93 27.85 8.54
CA ALA A 256 -31.84 28.59 9.40
C ALA A 256 -33.22 28.69 8.74
N SER A 257 -34.08 27.72 9.03
CA SER A 257 -35.52 27.70 8.74
C SER A 257 -36.34 27.59 10.01
N ASP A 258 -35.74 27.92 11.17
CA ASP A 258 -36.49 28.29 12.35
C ASP A 258 -36.99 29.72 12.15
N GLY A 259 -38.04 29.84 11.33
CA GLY A 259 -38.82 31.05 11.24
C GLY A 259 -39.29 31.47 12.64
N PRO A 260 -39.45 32.77 12.90
CA PRO A 260 -39.97 33.24 14.17
C PRO A 260 -41.40 32.69 14.36
N HIS A 261 -41.56 31.72 15.26
CA HIS A 261 -42.85 31.46 15.86
C HIS A 261 -43.17 32.65 16.78
N ASP A 262 -43.80 33.66 16.18
CA ASP A 262 -44.51 34.73 16.89
C ASP A 262 -45.54 34.10 17.83
N ALA A 263 -45.17 33.96 19.10
CA ALA A 263 -46.11 33.70 20.18
C ALA A 263 -46.76 35.03 20.59
N THR A 264 -47.78 35.44 19.85
CA THR A 264 -48.76 36.41 20.33
C THR A 264 -49.69 35.73 21.33
N SER A 265 -49.49 36.02 22.61
CA SER A 265 -50.51 35.89 23.66
C SER A 265 -50.25 37.04 24.63
N GLY A 266 -51.11 38.04 24.86
CA GLY A 266 -52.56 38.06 24.73
C GLY A 266 -53.19 37.59 26.04
N GLY A 267 -53.20 38.45 27.07
CA GLY A 267 -53.81 38.21 28.38
C GLY A 267 -53.21 39.04 29.49
#